data_AF-A0A1A9MEK5-F1
#
_entry.id   AF-A0A1A9MEK5-F1
#
_cell.length_a   1.000
_cell.length_b   1.000
_cell.length_c   1.000
_cell.angle_alpha   90.00
_cell.angle_beta   90.00
_cell.angle_gamma   90.00
#
_symmetry.space_group_name_H-M   'P 1'
#
loop_
_entity.id
_entity.type
_entity.pdbx_description
1 polymer ?
#
loop_
_entity_poly.entity_id
_entity_poly.type
_entity_poly.pdbx_seq_one_letter_code
_entity_poly.pdbx_strand_id
1 'polypeptide(L)'
;MRVSRWMVRALLLWGNVVCLAHAAPVPGSDVTDPTKDPRLKQWKQHVEQVMQTRLQALAATGHPRELYVSGLLWAGGDDAAETPQAGTRYAPAQRALLQRALDARPRDLLVARMESYGCPRELRCDPEGALAFLEEADADNADVHLQAYAAARRRSDGVAAERAWQAVVRADHFDSGARELGQVLHAVYADTQWPLLQPERLRATLQAQGRPTTGSEMAMVFVMGAWMERAVPSLIHLTGRCALPVTGSALRDECLSLFTKLAGDESTMVTALLGSMGMAALSTGSEAERWQAHARELQWLRHQFQRLTRTEAEAVSDLELTLVQGEVPVLRALLKRHGVSLAPPADWQPEGARP
;
A
#
# COMPACT_ATOMS: atom_id res chain seq x y z
N MET A 1 18.62 17.73 -10.04
CA MET A 1 18.75 16.27 -10.28
C MET A 1 18.97 15.41 -9.02
N ARG A 2 18.80 15.92 -7.77
CA ARG A 2 18.97 15.12 -6.54
C ARG A 2 17.68 14.44 -6.02
N VAL A 3 16.48 14.90 -6.42
CA VAL A 3 15.19 14.39 -5.90
C VAL A 3 14.79 13.01 -6.47
N SER A 4 15.18 12.72 -7.72
CA SER A 4 14.77 11.50 -8.43
C SER A 4 15.38 10.19 -7.88
N ARG A 5 16.52 10.25 -7.18
CA ARG A 5 17.15 9.06 -6.56
C ARG A 5 16.50 8.64 -5.23
N TRP A 6 15.71 9.49 -4.58
CA TRP A 6 15.09 9.19 -3.29
C TRP A 6 13.75 8.46 -3.42
N MET A 7 12.95 8.77 -4.45
CA MET A 7 11.66 8.11 -4.68
C MET A 7 11.77 6.60 -4.93
N VAL A 8 12.85 6.15 -5.57
CA VAL A 8 13.10 4.71 -5.83
C VAL A 8 13.46 3.94 -4.54
N ARG A 9 13.88 4.62 -3.46
CA ARG A 9 14.16 4.00 -2.15
C ARG A 9 13.01 4.12 -1.15
N ALA A 10 11.90 4.77 -1.53
CA ALA A 10 10.68 4.90 -0.74
C ALA A 10 9.72 3.71 -0.94
N LEU A 11 10.13 2.67 -1.67
CA LEU A 11 9.42 1.40 -1.82
C LEU A 11 9.32 0.71 -0.45
N LEU A 12 8.20 0.97 0.22
CA LEU A 12 7.49 0.19 1.24
C LEU A 12 8.36 -0.45 2.32
N LEU A 13 8.24 0.08 3.54
CA LEU A 13 8.85 -0.43 4.76
C LEU A 13 8.64 -1.93 4.98
N TRP A 14 7.48 -2.43 4.55
CA TRP A 14 7.06 -3.82 4.67
C TRP A 14 7.55 -4.72 3.53
N GLY A 15 8.03 -4.17 2.41
CA GLY A 15 8.67 -4.96 1.35
C GLY A 15 9.91 -5.71 1.84
N ASN A 16 10.61 -5.16 2.84
CA ASN A 16 11.73 -5.83 3.50
C ASN A 16 11.30 -6.89 4.54
N VAL A 17 10.06 -6.86 5.03
CA VAL A 17 9.52 -7.92 5.90
C VAL A 17 9.19 -9.17 5.07
N VAL A 18 8.84 -9.00 3.79
CA VAL A 18 8.64 -10.11 2.84
C VAL A 18 9.96 -10.66 2.28
N CYS A 19 11.05 -9.88 2.31
CA CYS A 19 12.40 -10.37 2.05
C CYS A 19 12.96 -11.11 3.26
N LEU A 20 12.59 -12.39 3.35
CA LEU A 20 13.13 -13.40 4.27
C LEU A 20 14.65 -13.23 4.46
N ALA A 21 15.03 -12.92 5.70
CA ALA A 21 16.42 -12.99 6.12
C ALA A 21 16.93 -14.41 5.88
N HIS A 22 17.95 -14.55 5.02
CA HIS A 22 18.63 -15.82 4.84
C HIS A 22 19.46 -16.08 6.11
N ALA A 23 18.93 -16.90 7.02
CA ALA A 23 19.73 -17.43 8.11
C ALA A 23 20.86 -18.30 7.52
N ALA A 24 22.08 -18.08 8.00
CA ALA A 24 23.23 -18.91 7.61
C ALA A 24 22.98 -20.39 7.97
N PRO A 25 23.34 -21.34 7.11
CA PRO A 25 23.14 -22.76 7.39
C PRO A 25 23.96 -23.18 8.62
N VAL A 26 23.30 -23.82 9.58
CA VAL A 26 23.95 -24.49 10.71
C VAL A 26 24.62 -25.77 10.16
N PRO A 27 25.94 -25.95 10.31
CA PRO A 27 26.61 -27.16 9.84
C PRO A 27 26.25 -28.34 10.76
N GLY A 28 25.75 -29.43 10.19
CA GLY A 28 25.64 -30.73 10.88
C GLY A 28 24.25 -31.34 11.00
N SER A 29 23.23 -30.84 10.32
CA SER A 29 21.92 -31.49 10.32
C SER A 29 21.67 -32.21 9.01
N ASP A 30 21.67 -33.54 9.03
CA ASP A 30 21.04 -34.38 8.00
C ASP A 30 19.53 -34.08 8.02
N VAL A 31 19.15 -33.00 7.35
CA VAL A 31 17.78 -32.49 7.33
C VAL A 31 17.37 -32.39 5.87
N THR A 32 16.45 -33.27 5.50
CA THR A 32 15.62 -33.11 4.32
C THR A 32 15.13 -31.67 4.29
N ASP A 33 15.43 -30.93 3.22
CA ASP A 33 14.97 -29.54 3.03
C ASP A 33 13.47 -29.43 3.42
N PRO A 34 13.12 -28.71 4.49
CA PRO A 34 11.76 -28.69 5.03
C PRO A 34 10.76 -28.11 4.03
N THR A 35 11.23 -27.38 3.00
CA THR A 35 10.40 -26.88 1.91
C THR A 35 9.94 -27.98 0.95
N LYS A 36 10.59 -29.13 0.97
CA LYS A 36 10.26 -30.33 0.18
C LYS A 36 9.38 -31.33 0.94
N ASP A 37 9.00 -31.03 2.18
CA ASP A 37 8.09 -31.89 2.94
C ASP A 37 6.70 -31.91 2.26
N PRO A 38 6.17 -33.08 1.85
CA PRO A 38 4.87 -33.16 1.18
C PRO A 38 3.71 -32.60 2.03
N ARG A 39 3.84 -32.58 3.36
CA ARG A 39 2.84 -32.00 4.27
C ARG A 39 2.77 -30.48 4.14
N LEU A 40 3.89 -29.83 3.84
CA LEU A 40 3.91 -28.39 3.56
C LEU A 40 3.08 -28.09 2.31
N LYS A 41 3.21 -28.89 1.26
CA LYS A 41 2.40 -28.75 0.03
C LYS A 41 0.91 -28.96 0.33
N GLN A 42 0.55 -30.02 1.05
CA GLN A 42 -0.84 -30.29 1.43
C GLN A 42 -1.44 -29.18 2.30
N TRP A 43 -0.68 -28.65 3.26
CA TRP A 43 -1.13 -27.53 4.09
C TRP A 43 -1.33 -26.25 3.27
N LYS A 44 -0.41 -25.90 2.36
CA LYS A 44 -0.58 -24.75 1.45
C LYS A 44 -1.85 -24.88 0.62
N GLN A 45 -2.10 -26.05 0.04
CA GLN A 45 -3.33 -26.33 -0.70
C GLN A 45 -4.58 -26.17 0.17
N HIS A 46 -4.54 -26.58 1.45
CA HIS A 46 -5.64 -26.35 2.38
C HIS A 46 -5.83 -24.85 2.69
N VAL A 47 -4.76 -24.10 2.93
CA VAL A 47 -4.84 -22.63 3.09
C VAL A 47 -5.48 -21.98 1.87
N GLU A 48 -5.03 -22.34 0.67
CA GLU A 48 -5.57 -21.86 -0.60
C GLU A 48 -7.06 -22.20 -0.75
N GLN A 49 -7.48 -23.42 -0.39
CA GLN A 49 -8.89 -23.82 -0.42
C GLN A 49 -9.76 -22.99 0.56
N VAL A 50 -9.26 -22.73 1.77
CA VAL A 50 -9.95 -21.89 2.75
C VAL A 50 -10.09 -20.46 2.24
N MET A 51 -8.99 -19.89 1.72
CA MET A 51 -8.99 -18.57 1.11
C MET A 51 -9.94 -18.51 -0.08
N GLN A 52 -9.89 -19.49 -0.98
CA GLN A 52 -10.75 -19.59 -2.15
C GLN A 52 -12.24 -19.66 -1.78
N THR A 53 -12.58 -20.42 -0.73
CA THR A 53 -13.95 -20.51 -0.19
C THR A 53 -14.40 -19.15 0.36
N ARG A 54 -13.53 -18.46 1.10
CA ARG A 54 -13.80 -17.13 1.65
C ARG A 54 -14.03 -16.09 0.56
N LEU A 55 -13.18 -16.06 -0.47
CA LEU A 55 -13.33 -15.16 -1.62
C LEU A 55 -14.60 -15.45 -2.42
N GLN A 56 -14.99 -16.73 -2.56
CA GLN A 56 -16.25 -17.10 -3.19
C GLN A 56 -17.46 -16.60 -2.38
N ALA A 57 -17.42 -16.74 -1.05
CA ALA A 57 -18.49 -16.25 -0.17
C ALA A 57 -18.65 -14.72 -0.26
N LEU A 58 -17.53 -13.98 -0.28
CA LEU A 58 -17.55 -12.52 -0.47
C LEU A 58 -18.04 -12.14 -1.88
N ALA A 59 -17.54 -12.80 -2.93
CA ALA A 59 -18.01 -12.56 -4.29
C ALA A 59 -19.51 -12.87 -4.49
N ALA A 60 -20.08 -13.77 -3.68
CA ALA A 60 -21.49 -14.15 -3.74
C ALA A 60 -22.44 -13.07 -3.21
N THR A 61 -21.97 -12.14 -2.37
CA THR A 61 -22.80 -11.01 -1.91
C THR A 61 -23.17 -10.07 -3.06
N GLY A 62 -22.34 -10.05 -4.11
CA GLY A 62 -22.49 -9.17 -5.26
C GLY A 62 -22.13 -7.71 -4.98
N HIS A 63 -21.64 -7.38 -3.78
CA HIS A 63 -21.18 -6.03 -3.48
C HIS A 63 -19.92 -5.69 -4.30
N PRO A 64 -19.85 -4.51 -4.95
CA PRO A 64 -18.74 -4.19 -5.86
C PRO A 64 -17.36 -4.27 -5.19
N ARG A 65 -17.24 -3.75 -3.96
CA ARG A 65 -16.01 -3.82 -3.17
C ARG A 65 -15.56 -5.25 -2.87
N GLU A 66 -16.51 -6.14 -2.57
CA GLU A 66 -16.22 -7.54 -2.23
C GLU A 66 -15.84 -8.34 -3.48
N LEU A 67 -16.52 -8.09 -4.60
CA LEU A 67 -16.12 -8.61 -5.92
C LEU A 67 -14.72 -8.15 -6.30
N TYR A 68 -14.40 -6.89 -6.05
CA TYR A 68 -13.11 -6.31 -6.37
C TYR A 68 -11.97 -6.96 -5.56
N VAL A 69 -12.07 -6.99 -4.22
CA VAL A 69 -11.02 -7.64 -3.41
C VAL A 69 -10.96 -9.15 -3.62
N SER A 70 -12.10 -9.80 -3.93
CA SER A 70 -12.13 -11.21 -4.30
C SER A 70 -11.34 -11.47 -5.58
N GLY A 71 -11.50 -10.59 -6.58
CA GLY A 71 -10.75 -10.66 -7.83
C GLY A 71 -9.25 -10.34 -7.66
N LEU A 72 -8.89 -9.40 -6.78
CA LEU A 72 -7.49 -9.06 -6.50
C LEU A 72 -6.74 -10.20 -5.81
N LEU A 73 -7.38 -10.90 -4.89
CA LEU A 73 -6.75 -11.90 -4.02
C LEU A 73 -6.91 -13.35 -4.49
N TRP A 74 -7.62 -13.56 -5.59
CA TRP A 74 -7.90 -14.90 -6.08
C TRP A 74 -6.59 -15.63 -6.39
N ALA A 75 -6.26 -16.67 -5.63
CA ALA A 75 -5.17 -17.57 -5.98
C ALA A 75 -5.71 -18.60 -6.98
N GLY A 76 -5.25 -18.56 -8.23
CA GLY A 76 -5.49 -19.67 -9.15
C GLY A 76 -4.82 -20.91 -8.57
N GLY A 77 -5.57 -22.01 -8.39
CA GLY A 77 -5.00 -23.25 -7.89
C GLY A 77 -3.85 -23.73 -8.80
N ASP A 78 -2.83 -24.32 -8.20
CA ASP A 78 -1.65 -24.90 -8.87
C ASP A 78 -1.97 -26.04 -9.87
N ASP A 79 -3.25 -26.39 -10.10
CA ASP A 79 -3.66 -27.23 -11.22
C ASP A 79 -3.58 -26.42 -12.52
N ALA A 80 -2.36 -26.37 -13.03
CA ALA A 80 -1.96 -25.78 -14.29
C ALA A 80 -2.74 -26.39 -15.49
N ALA A 81 -3.93 -25.85 -15.73
CA ALA A 81 -4.50 -25.71 -17.07
C ALA A 81 -4.76 -24.23 -17.45
N GLU A 82 -4.61 -23.30 -16.49
CA GLU A 82 -4.81 -21.87 -16.73
C GLU A 82 -3.59 -21.06 -16.28
N THR A 83 -2.40 -21.44 -16.78
CA THR A 83 -1.29 -20.49 -16.85
C THR A 83 -1.82 -19.23 -17.55
N PRO A 84 -1.60 -18.01 -17.00
CA PRO A 84 -1.94 -16.79 -17.72
C PRO A 84 -1.36 -16.90 -19.12
N GLN A 85 -2.23 -16.83 -20.15
CA GLN A 85 -1.76 -16.79 -21.54
C GLN A 85 -0.70 -15.70 -21.64
N ALA A 86 0.38 -15.95 -22.37
CA ALA A 86 1.50 -15.03 -22.48
C ALA A 86 1.00 -13.60 -22.76
N GLY A 87 1.22 -12.69 -21.81
CA GLY A 87 0.77 -11.30 -21.88
C GLY A 87 -0.53 -10.96 -21.12
N THR A 88 -1.12 -11.91 -20.37
CA THR A 88 -2.27 -11.63 -19.49
C THR A 88 -1.88 -11.57 -18.01
N ARG A 89 -2.30 -10.52 -17.28
CA ARG A 89 -2.00 -10.37 -15.84
C ARG A 89 -2.91 -11.21 -14.94
N TYR A 90 -4.14 -11.49 -15.38
CA TYR A 90 -5.18 -12.11 -14.57
C TYR A 90 -5.73 -13.39 -15.19
N ALA A 91 -5.90 -14.43 -14.35
CA ALA A 91 -6.58 -15.66 -14.73
C ALA A 91 -8.09 -15.40 -15.00
N PRO A 92 -8.77 -16.24 -15.80
CA PRO A 92 -10.17 -16.04 -16.21
C PRO A 92 -11.14 -15.75 -15.06
N ALA A 93 -11.08 -16.52 -13.97
CA ALA A 93 -11.95 -16.32 -12.81
C ALA A 93 -11.72 -14.96 -12.12
N GLN A 94 -10.45 -14.56 -11.96
CA GLN A 94 -10.09 -13.26 -11.40
C GLN A 94 -10.64 -12.13 -12.26
N ARG A 95 -10.46 -12.24 -13.58
CA ARG A 95 -10.93 -11.26 -14.55
C ARG A 95 -12.44 -11.11 -14.52
N ALA A 96 -13.18 -12.22 -14.40
CA ALA A 96 -14.63 -12.20 -14.32
C ALA A 96 -15.13 -11.46 -13.05
N LEU A 97 -14.48 -11.68 -11.91
CA LEU A 97 -14.79 -10.98 -10.65
C LEU A 97 -14.47 -9.49 -10.73
N LEU A 98 -13.27 -9.14 -11.21
CA LEU A 98 -12.85 -7.75 -11.40
C LEU A 98 -13.77 -7.02 -12.39
N GLN A 99 -14.12 -7.65 -13.51
CA GLN A 99 -15.05 -7.08 -14.49
C GLN A 99 -16.44 -6.85 -13.88
N ARG A 100 -16.96 -7.80 -13.10
CA ARG A 100 -18.24 -7.62 -12.39
C ARG A 100 -18.20 -6.47 -11.41
N ALA A 101 -17.08 -6.27 -10.70
CA ALA A 101 -16.92 -5.13 -9.80
C ALA A 101 -16.96 -3.79 -10.57
N LEU A 102 -16.26 -3.71 -11.70
CA LEU A 102 -16.20 -2.53 -12.57
C LEU A 102 -17.55 -2.22 -13.24
N ASP A 103 -18.27 -3.26 -13.65
CA ASP A 103 -19.58 -3.14 -14.31
C ASP A 103 -20.72 -2.84 -13.33
N ALA A 104 -20.51 -3.05 -12.02
CA ALA A 104 -21.56 -2.89 -11.02
C ALA A 104 -22.06 -1.45 -10.90
N ARG A 105 -23.38 -1.28 -10.73
CA ARG A 105 -24.03 0.03 -10.56
C ARG A 105 -24.99 -0.01 -9.36
N PRO A 106 -25.05 1.04 -8.52
CA PRO A 106 -24.24 2.28 -8.55
C PRO A 106 -22.73 2.00 -8.37
N ARG A 107 -21.88 2.91 -8.87
CA ARG A 107 -20.42 2.79 -8.73
C ARG A 107 -20.05 2.82 -7.24
N ASP A 108 -19.10 1.98 -6.83
CA ASP A 108 -18.50 2.01 -5.49
C ASP A 108 -17.27 2.93 -5.51
N LEU A 109 -17.07 3.73 -4.46
CA LEU A 109 -15.97 4.70 -4.35
C LEU A 109 -14.60 4.05 -4.47
N LEU A 110 -14.35 2.94 -3.76
CA LEU A 110 -13.06 2.24 -3.81
C LEU A 110 -12.80 1.69 -5.21
N VAL A 111 -13.81 1.07 -5.83
CA VAL A 111 -13.68 0.50 -7.19
C VAL A 111 -13.44 1.60 -8.22
N ALA A 112 -14.18 2.71 -8.14
CA ALA A 112 -14.00 3.84 -9.05
C ALA A 112 -12.62 4.49 -8.90
N ARG A 113 -12.10 4.61 -7.68
CA ARG A 113 -10.75 5.13 -7.42
C ARG A 113 -9.68 4.24 -8.05
N MET A 114 -9.89 2.92 -8.03
CA MET A 114 -8.95 1.99 -8.66
C MET A 114 -9.07 2.01 -10.19
N GLU A 115 -10.28 2.15 -10.72
CA GLU A 115 -10.54 2.24 -12.16
C GLU A 115 -10.00 3.54 -12.78
N SER A 116 -10.04 4.67 -12.04
CA SER A 116 -9.56 5.98 -12.52
C SER A 116 -8.04 6.03 -12.72
N TYR A 117 -7.28 5.18 -12.00
CA TYR A 117 -5.85 4.96 -12.27
C TYR A 117 -5.59 4.20 -13.58
N GLY A 118 -6.64 3.65 -14.19
CA GLY A 118 -6.58 2.80 -15.36
C GLY A 118 -6.53 1.32 -15.00
N CYS A 119 -6.80 0.49 -16.00
CA CYS A 119 -6.84 -0.95 -15.83
C CYS A 119 -5.88 -1.67 -16.78
N PRO A 120 -5.46 -2.90 -16.41
CA PRO A 120 -4.86 -3.83 -17.35
C PRO A 120 -5.74 -4.05 -18.58
N ARG A 121 -5.12 -4.33 -19.74
CA ARG A 121 -5.79 -4.42 -21.05
C ARG A 121 -6.88 -5.50 -21.13
N GLU A 122 -6.85 -6.45 -20.22
CA GLU A 122 -7.77 -7.58 -20.14
C GLU A 122 -9.10 -7.22 -19.48
N LEU A 123 -9.22 -6.03 -18.88
CA LEU A 123 -10.45 -5.50 -18.29
C LEU A 123 -11.02 -4.39 -19.15
N ARG A 124 -12.35 -4.36 -19.29
CA ARG A 124 -13.07 -3.23 -19.88
C ARG A 124 -13.30 -2.21 -18.78
N CYS A 125 -12.58 -1.10 -18.86
CA CYS A 125 -12.69 -0.01 -17.91
C CYS A 125 -13.08 1.28 -18.60
N ASP A 126 -13.72 2.15 -17.82
CA ASP A 126 -14.06 3.52 -18.13
C ASP A 126 -13.39 4.44 -17.08
N PRO A 127 -12.07 4.69 -17.20
CA PRO A 127 -11.35 5.54 -16.23
C PRO A 127 -11.86 6.97 -16.20
N GLU A 128 -12.38 7.48 -17.33
CA GLU A 128 -12.91 8.84 -17.41
C GLU A 128 -14.25 8.95 -16.69
N GLY A 129 -15.17 8.00 -16.89
CA GLY A 129 -16.43 7.98 -16.12
C GLY A 129 -16.24 7.61 -14.66
N ALA A 130 -15.21 6.82 -14.31
CA ALA A 130 -14.84 6.57 -12.92
C ALA A 130 -14.33 7.85 -12.24
N LEU A 131 -13.48 8.61 -12.92
CA LEU A 131 -12.98 9.90 -12.45
C LEU A 131 -14.10 10.95 -12.34
N ALA A 132 -15.02 11.01 -13.31
CA ALA A 132 -16.16 11.93 -13.23
C ALA A 132 -17.06 11.62 -12.02
N PHE A 133 -17.32 10.32 -11.76
CA PHE A 133 -17.99 9.90 -10.52
C PHE A 133 -17.18 10.30 -9.27
N LEU A 134 -15.85 10.15 -9.34
CA LEU A 134 -14.84 10.74 -8.45
C LEU A 134 -15.17 12.17 -8.02
N GLU A 135 -15.18 13.04 -9.02
CA GLU A 135 -15.31 14.49 -8.88
C GLU A 135 -16.68 14.89 -8.31
N GLU A 136 -17.71 14.05 -8.44
CA GLU A 136 -19.04 14.27 -7.84
C GLU A 136 -19.16 13.71 -6.42
N ALA A 137 -18.67 12.49 -6.19
CA ALA A 137 -18.87 11.76 -4.95
C ALA A 137 -17.87 12.14 -3.85
N ASP A 138 -16.70 12.68 -4.23
CA ASP A 138 -15.61 13.05 -3.32
C ASP A 138 -14.92 14.35 -3.80
N ALA A 139 -15.73 15.37 -4.06
CA ALA A 139 -15.32 16.65 -4.65
C ALA A 139 -14.30 17.44 -3.82
N ASP A 140 -14.20 17.16 -2.51
CA ASP A 140 -13.31 17.87 -1.59
C ASP A 140 -11.97 17.15 -1.37
N ASN A 141 -11.71 16.07 -2.12
CA ASN A 141 -10.48 15.29 -2.05
C ASN A 141 -9.45 15.71 -3.12
N ALA A 142 -8.28 16.14 -2.67
CA ALA A 142 -7.17 16.55 -3.53
C ALA A 142 -6.65 15.40 -4.43
N ASP A 143 -6.74 14.14 -4.01
CA ASP A 143 -6.30 13.01 -4.84
C ASP A 143 -7.13 12.88 -6.13
N VAL A 144 -8.45 13.03 -6.03
CA VAL A 144 -9.38 13.01 -7.18
C VAL A 144 -8.98 14.08 -8.20
N HIS A 145 -8.75 15.30 -7.74
CA HIS A 145 -8.37 16.41 -8.62
C HIS A 145 -6.94 16.28 -9.17
N LEU A 146 -6.03 15.62 -8.44
CA LEU A 146 -4.70 15.29 -8.97
C LEU A 146 -4.78 14.26 -10.10
N GLN A 147 -5.71 13.31 -10.01
CA GLN A 147 -5.99 12.38 -11.10
C GLN A 147 -6.63 13.09 -12.30
N ALA A 148 -7.55 14.03 -12.07
CA ALA A 148 -8.11 14.86 -13.13
C ALA A 148 -7.05 15.74 -13.81
N TYR A 149 -6.14 16.34 -13.03
CA TYR A 149 -4.98 17.05 -13.54
C TYR A 149 -4.12 16.15 -14.42
N ALA A 150 -3.78 14.94 -13.94
CA ALA A 150 -3.00 13.97 -14.69
C ALA A 150 -3.69 13.57 -16.01
N ALA A 151 -5.00 13.32 -15.99
CA ALA A 151 -5.79 12.97 -17.17
C ALA A 151 -5.80 14.11 -18.19
N ALA A 152 -6.06 15.35 -17.77
CA ALA A 152 -6.02 16.52 -18.64
C ALA A 152 -4.61 16.74 -19.24
N ARG A 153 -3.55 16.58 -18.44
CA ARG A 153 -2.16 16.65 -18.91
C ARG A 153 -1.86 15.60 -19.98
N ARG A 154 -2.35 14.36 -19.85
CA ARG A 154 -2.19 13.30 -20.85
C ARG A 154 -2.88 13.63 -22.18
N ARG A 155 -4.02 14.33 -22.13
CA ARG A 155 -4.74 14.82 -23.32
C ARG A 155 -4.20 16.14 -23.87
N SER A 156 -3.13 16.68 -23.28
CA SER A 156 -2.59 18.01 -23.60
C SER A 156 -3.61 19.15 -23.46
N ASP A 157 -4.62 18.97 -22.61
CA ASP A 157 -5.63 19.99 -22.32
C ASP A 157 -5.16 20.88 -21.16
N GLY A 158 -4.52 22.00 -21.51
CA GLY A 158 -3.98 22.94 -20.52
C GLY A 158 -5.05 23.63 -19.68
N VAL A 159 -6.23 23.88 -20.24
CA VAL A 159 -7.32 24.58 -19.54
C VAL A 159 -7.97 23.65 -18.52
N ALA A 160 -8.25 22.41 -18.90
CA ALA A 160 -8.76 21.42 -17.96
C ALA A 160 -7.72 21.08 -16.88
N ALA A 161 -6.44 21.00 -17.25
CA ALA A 161 -5.37 20.76 -16.28
C ALA A 161 -5.31 21.90 -15.25
N GLU A 162 -5.30 23.16 -15.67
CA GLU A 162 -5.26 24.26 -14.71
C GLU A 162 -6.52 24.31 -13.84
N ARG A 163 -7.70 24.04 -14.40
CA ARG A 163 -8.94 23.94 -13.61
C ARG A 163 -8.85 22.86 -12.53
N ALA A 164 -8.41 21.66 -12.90
CA ALA A 164 -8.23 20.55 -11.97
C ALA A 164 -7.18 20.91 -10.90
N TRP A 165 -6.08 21.55 -11.27
CA TRP A 165 -5.08 22.02 -10.31
C TRP A 165 -5.67 23.01 -9.29
N GLN A 166 -6.44 23.99 -9.75
CA GLN A 166 -7.12 24.92 -8.84
C GLN A 166 -8.15 24.22 -7.95
N ALA A 167 -8.75 23.10 -8.40
CA ALA A 167 -9.58 22.26 -7.55
C ALA A 167 -8.75 21.49 -6.50
N VAL A 168 -7.55 20.98 -6.86
CA VAL A 168 -6.60 20.39 -5.89
C VAL A 168 -6.27 21.38 -4.76
N VAL A 169 -6.02 22.65 -5.11
CA VAL A 169 -5.64 23.69 -4.14
C VAL A 169 -6.79 24.03 -3.19
N ARG A 170 -8.03 23.99 -3.69
CA ARG A 170 -9.26 24.29 -2.93
C ARG A 170 -9.85 23.11 -2.17
N ALA A 171 -9.44 21.89 -2.49
CA ALA A 171 -9.86 20.69 -1.77
C ALA A 171 -9.61 20.83 -0.26
N ASP A 172 -10.42 20.18 0.56
CA ASP A 172 -10.29 20.26 2.02
C ASP A 172 -9.30 19.22 2.56
N HIS A 173 -9.21 18.06 1.90
CA HIS A 173 -8.42 16.93 2.38
C HIS A 173 -7.68 16.21 1.25
N PHE A 174 -6.85 15.24 1.63
CA PHE A 174 -6.23 14.29 0.72
C PHE A 174 -6.48 12.88 1.28
N ASP A 175 -7.07 12.01 0.49
CA ASP A 175 -7.22 10.58 0.80
C ASP A 175 -6.93 9.74 -0.45
N SER A 176 -5.83 8.98 -0.38
CA SER A 176 -5.40 8.05 -1.43
C SER A 176 -6.26 6.78 -1.55
N GLY A 177 -7.13 6.51 -0.57
CA GLY A 177 -7.89 5.27 -0.45
C GLY A 177 -7.09 4.10 0.12
N ALA A 178 -5.83 4.30 0.51
CA ALA A 178 -4.99 3.25 1.06
C ALA A 178 -5.62 2.58 2.29
N ARG A 179 -6.20 3.38 3.20
CA ARG A 179 -6.83 2.89 4.41
C ARG A 179 -8.16 2.19 4.13
N GLU A 180 -8.99 2.72 3.24
CA GLU A 180 -10.24 2.05 2.85
C GLU A 180 -9.94 0.69 2.19
N LEU A 181 -8.98 0.64 1.27
CA LEU A 181 -8.54 -0.61 0.66
C LEU A 181 -8.03 -1.59 1.73
N GLY A 182 -7.21 -1.11 2.67
CA GLY A 182 -6.69 -1.93 3.76
C GLY A 182 -7.81 -2.53 4.61
N GLN A 183 -8.82 -1.75 4.99
CA GLN A 183 -9.97 -2.22 5.76
C GLN A 183 -10.78 -3.29 5.03
N VAL A 184 -11.01 -3.13 3.72
CA VAL A 184 -11.75 -4.13 2.94
C VAL A 184 -10.92 -5.40 2.75
N LEU A 185 -9.60 -5.29 2.51
CA LEU A 185 -8.71 -6.44 2.46
C LEU A 185 -8.61 -7.15 3.81
N HIS A 186 -8.65 -6.40 4.92
CA HIS A 186 -8.66 -6.94 6.26
C HIS A 186 -9.90 -7.81 6.51
N ALA A 187 -11.07 -7.35 6.05
CA ALA A 187 -12.31 -8.12 6.15
C ALA A 187 -12.26 -9.47 5.39
N VAL A 188 -11.38 -9.61 4.40
CA VAL A 188 -11.20 -10.89 3.69
C VAL A 188 -10.65 -11.95 4.63
N TYR A 189 -9.64 -11.61 5.43
CA TYR A 189 -8.98 -12.57 6.29
C TYR A 189 -9.56 -12.64 7.72
N ALA A 190 -10.16 -11.54 8.20
CA ALA A 190 -10.78 -11.46 9.50
C ALA A 190 -11.90 -12.52 9.64
N ASP A 191 -12.08 -13.02 10.86
CA ASP A 191 -13.09 -14.01 11.23
C ASP A 191 -13.00 -15.37 10.49
N THR A 192 -11.88 -15.65 9.82
CA THR A 192 -11.62 -16.92 9.15
C THR A 192 -10.80 -17.85 10.05
N GLN A 193 -11.24 -19.09 10.19
CA GLN A 193 -10.46 -20.12 10.87
C GLN A 193 -9.38 -20.66 9.93
N TRP A 194 -8.15 -20.18 10.10
CA TRP A 194 -7.04 -20.56 9.26
C TRP A 194 -6.38 -21.88 9.71
N PRO A 195 -6.01 -22.78 8.78
CA PRO A 195 -5.40 -24.05 9.13
C PRO A 195 -3.97 -23.86 9.63
N LEU A 196 -3.63 -24.61 10.69
CA LEU A 196 -2.28 -24.64 11.27
C LEU A 196 -1.43 -25.73 10.60
N LEU A 197 -0.15 -25.43 10.31
CA LEU A 197 0.77 -26.44 9.79
C LEU A 197 1.08 -27.51 10.85
N GLN A 198 0.90 -28.77 10.46
CA GLN A 198 1.29 -29.95 11.23
C GLN A 198 2.39 -30.73 10.48
N PRO A 199 3.35 -31.37 11.18
CA PRO A 199 3.51 -31.47 12.64
C PRO A 199 4.27 -30.28 13.26
N GLU A 200 4.19 -30.12 14.59
CA GLU A 200 4.84 -29.02 15.34
C GLU A 200 6.33 -28.87 15.07
N ARG A 201 7.08 -29.97 14.88
CA ARG A 201 8.51 -29.91 14.57
C ARG A 201 8.78 -29.23 13.23
N LEU A 202 7.99 -29.52 12.20
CA LEU A 202 8.12 -28.88 10.88
C LEU A 202 7.79 -27.38 10.99
N ARG A 203 6.72 -27.06 11.71
CA ARG A 203 6.35 -25.68 12.04
C ARG A 203 7.49 -24.94 12.76
N ALA A 204 8.06 -25.53 13.81
CA ALA A 204 9.17 -24.90 14.55
C ALA A 204 10.40 -24.65 13.65
N THR A 205 10.73 -25.59 12.76
CA THR A 205 11.82 -25.40 11.79
C THR A 205 11.54 -24.26 10.80
N LEU A 206 10.32 -24.17 10.27
CA LEU A 206 9.92 -23.12 9.34
C LEU A 206 9.83 -21.75 10.01
N GLN A 207 9.29 -21.69 11.23
CA GLN A 207 9.22 -20.47 12.04
C GLN A 207 10.63 -19.94 12.38
N ALA A 208 11.59 -20.84 12.68
CA ALA A 208 12.99 -20.46 12.87
C ALA A 208 13.65 -19.90 11.59
N GLN A 209 13.06 -20.16 10.42
CA GLN A 209 13.46 -19.61 9.11
C GLN A 209 12.61 -18.38 8.71
N GLY A 210 11.73 -17.89 9.59
CA GLY A 210 10.83 -16.76 9.33
C GLY A 210 9.79 -17.04 8.24
N ARG A 211 9.41 -18.31 8.05
CA ARG A 211 8.43 -18.73 7.03
C ARG A 211 7.03 -18.83 7.67
N PRO A 212 5.96 -18.50 6.91
CA PRO A 212 4.59 -18.71 7.36
C PRO A 212 4.33 -20.15 7.80
N THR A 213 3.69 -20.30 8.95
CA THR A 213 3.33 -21.60 9.54
C THR A 213 1.86 -21.71 9.95
N THR A 214 1.14 -20.59 9.90
CA THR A 214 -0.31 -20.49 10.05
C THR A 214 -0.94 -20.03 8.74
N GLY A 215 -2.16 -20.46 8.46
CA GLY A 215 -2.86 -20.00 7.26
C GLY A 215 -3.10 -18.49 7.26
N SER A 216 -3.22 -17.87 8.44
CA SER A 216 -3.35 -16.42 8.59
C SER A 216 -2.08 -15.68 8.18
N GLU A 217 -0.89 -16.17 8.57
CA GLU A 217 0.40 -15.62 8.11
C GLU A 217 0.50 -15.69 6.58
N MET A 218 0.10 -16.82 5.98
CA MET A 218 0.14 -16.98 4.53
C MET A 218 -0.89 -16.10 3.82
N ALA A 219 -2.12 -15.99 4.34
CA ALA A 219 -3.16 -15.10 3.81
C ALA A 219 -2.74 -13.62 3.89
N MET A 220 -2.09 -13.23 4.99
CA MET A 220 -1.57 -11.88 5.19
C MET A 220 -0.56 -11.48 4.12
N VAL A 221 0.29 -12.41 3.65
CA VAL A 221 1.23 -12.13 2.56
C VAL A 221 0.49 -11.73 1.27
N PHE A 222 -0.59 -12.42 0.92
CA PHE A 222 -1.39 -12.08 -0.27
C PHE A 222 -2.11 -10.73 -0.10
N VAL A 223 -2.73 -10.52 1.07
CA VAL A 223 -3.42 -9.28 1.43
C VAL A 223 -2.47 -8.08 1.36
N MET A 224 -1.31 -8.19 1.99
CA MET A 224 -0.31 -7.12 1.98
C MET A 224 0.26 -6.87 0.59
N GLY A 225 0.47 -7.91 -0.22
CA GLY A 225 0.85 -7.75 -1.62
C GLY A 225 -0.17 -6.91 -2.39
N ALA A 226 -1.45 -7.23 -2.28
CA ALA A 226 -2.52 -6.49 -2.95
C ALA A 226 -2.63 -5.04 -2.45
N TRP A 227 -2.49 -4.82 -1.13
CA TRP A 227 -2.48 -3.48 -0.54
C TRP A 227 -1.29 -2.66 -1.04
N MET A 228 -0.08 -3.21 -0.97
CA MET A 228 1.18 -2.57 -1.38
C MET A 228 1.17 -2.14 -2.86
N GLU A 229 0.56 -2.91 -3.74
CA GLU A 229 0.44 -2.56 -5.16
C GLU A 229 -0.43 -1.33 -5.43
N ARG A 230 -1.31 -0.96 -4.50
CA ARG A 230 -2.38 0.04 -4.72
C ARG A 230 -2.44 1.16 -3.68
N ALA A 231 -1.79 1.00 -2.54
CA ALA A 231 -1.85 1.93 -1.41
C ALA A 231 -1.13 3.25 -1.68
N VAL A 232 -0.13 3.28 -2.57
CA VAL A 232 0.61 4.51 -2.87
C VAL A 232 0.13 5.09 -4.19
N PRO A 233 -0.52 6.27 -4.18
CA PRO A 233 -0.98 6.92 -5.40
C PRO A 233 0.21 7.44 -6.21
N SER A 234 0.01 7.65 -7.52
CA SER A 234 1.04 8.25 -8.37
C SER A 234 1.16 9.76 -8.12
N LEU A 235 2.19 10.17 -7.37
CA LEU A 235 2.46 11.58 -7.04
C LEU A 235 3.43 12.26 -8.03
N ILE A 236 3.65 11.67 -9.21
CA ILE A 236 4.60 12.17 -10.20
C ILE A 236 4.22 13.56 -10.73
N HIS A 237 2.92 13.81 -10.92
CA HIS A 237 2.42 15.07 -11.46
C HIS A 237 2.54 16.22 -10.45
N LEU A 238 2.28 15.92 -9.17
CA LEU A 238 2.55 16.83 -8.07
C LEU A 238 4.03 17.21 -8.03
N THR A 239 4.91 16.21 -7.98
CA THR A 239 6.35 16.43 -7.83
C THR A 239 7.00 17.07 -9.06
N GLY A 240 6.39 16.92 -10.24
CA GLY A 240 6.76 17.65 -11.44
C GLY A 240 6.33 19.12 -11.39
N ARG A 241 5.11 19.43 -10.95
CA ARG A 241 4.61 20.83 -10.89
C ARG A 241 5.22 21.61 -9.73
N CYS A 242 5.41 20.98 -8.58
CA CYS A 242 6.02 21.57 -7.38
C CYS A 242 7.53 21.26 -7.30
N ALA A 243 8.19 21.06 -8.44
CA ALA A 243 9.62 20.78 -8.48
C ALA A 243 10.43 22.00 -8.02
N LEU A 244 11.46 21.75 -7.19
CA LEU A 244 12.34 22.81 -6.69
C LEU A 244 13.42 23.19 -7.72
N PRO A 245 13.77 24.49 -7.84
CA PRO A 245 13.13 25.63 -7.15
C PRO A 245 11.74 25.95 -7.77
N VAL A 246 10.74 26.20 -6.92
CA VAL A 246 9.44 26.67 -7.38
C VAL A 246 9.53 28.18 -7.64
N THR A 247 9.23 28.60 -8.86
CA THR A 247 9.28 30.01 -9.27
C THR A 247 7.88 30.62 -9.22
N GLY A 248 7.74 31.75 -8.50
CA GLY A 248 6.47 32.47 -8.34
C GLY A 248 5.78 32.20 -7.00
N SER A 249 5.32 33.27 -6.35
CA SER A 249 4.68 33.18 -5.02
C SER A 249 3.37 32.40 -5.05
N ALA A 250 2.52 32.62 -6.07
CA ALA A 250 1.24 31.92 -6.19
C ALA A 250 1.41 30.39 -6.28
N LEU A 251 2.28 29.91 -7.17
CA LEU A 251 2.53 28.47 -7.29
C LEU A 251 3.16 27.87 -6.01
N ARG A 252 4.01 28.64 -5.32
CA ARG A 252 4.55 28.23 -4.01
C ARG A 252 3.43 28.02 -2.99
N ASP A 253 2.49 28.96 -2.89
CA ASP A 253 1.37 28.88 -1.94
C ASP A 253 0.42 27.72 -2.27
N GLU A 254 0.16 27.48 -3.57
CA GLU A 254 -0.59 26.32 -4.06
C GLU A 254 0.08 24.99 -3.66
N CYS A 255 1.40 24.88 -3.85
CA CYS A 255 2.17 23.70 -3.47
C CYS A 255 2.21 23.50 -1.94
N LEU A 256 2.32 24.57 -1.15
CA LEU A 256 2.24 24.51 0.31
C LEU A 256 0.87 23.99 0.79
N SER A 257 -0.22 24.47 0.19
CA SER A 257 -1.58 23.99 0.50
C SER A 257 -1.71 22.48 0.31
N LEU A 258 -1.18 21.97 -0.80
CA LEU A 258 -1.25 20.55 -1.12
C LEU A 258 -0.30 19.70 -0.26
N PHE A 259 0.95 20.12 -0.06
CA PHE A 259 1.88 19.37 0.79
C PHE A 259 1.43 19.30 2.24
N THR A 260 0.71 20.31 2.74
CA THR A 260 0.08 20.27 4.07
C THR A 260 -0.95 19.13 4.16
N LYS A 261 -1.79 18.96 3.13
CA LYS A 261 -2.80 17.89 3.07
C LYS A 261 -2.16 16.51 3.00
N LEU A 262 -1.13 16.35 2.15
CA LEU A 262 -0.37 15.10 2.07
C LEU A 262 0.31 14.76 3.39
N ALA A 263 0.86 15.75 4.09
CA ALA A 263 1.48 15.51 5.40
C ALA A 263 0.46 15.06 6.45
N GLY A 264 -0.81 15.43 6.30
CA GLY A 264 -1.92 14.97 7.12
C GLY A 264 -2.44 13.57 6.79
N ASP A 265 -2.17 13.04 5.58
CA ASP A 265 -2.52 11.65 5.24
C ASP A 265 -1.47 10.68 5.76
N GLU A 266 -1.73 10.17 6.96
CA GLU A 266 -0.90 9.21 7.67
C GLU A 266 -1.17 7.75 7.28
N SER A 267 -2.03 7.51 6.27
CA SER A 267 -2.36 6.16 5.79
C SER A 267 -1.13 5.43 5.26
N THR A 268 -0.19 6.15 4.63
CA THR A 268 1.11 5.61 4.22
C THR A 268 2.25 6.52 4.65
N MET A 269 3.39 5.93 5.02
CA MET A 269 4.60 6.66 5.38
C MET A 269 5.14 7.49 4.21
N VAL A 270 4.95 7.01 2.98
CA VAL A 270 5.43 7.69 1.77
C VAL A 270 4.72 9.02 1.55
N THR A 271 3.38 9.04 1.66
CA THR A 271 2.57 10.26 1.50
C THR A 271 2.93 11.29 2.58
N ALA A 272 2.93 10.87 3.84
CA ALA A 272 3.26 11.74 4.97
C ALA A 272 4.66 12.35 4.85
N LEU A 273 5.67 11.55 4.47
CA LEU A 273 7.03 12.02 4.24
C LEU A 273 7.12 13.02 3.09
N LEU A 274 6.45 12.73 1.98
CA LEU A 274 6.48 13.63 0.82
C LEU A 274 5.87 15.00 1.16
N GLY A 275 4.72 15.01 1.83
CA GLY A 275 4.08 16.23 2.32
C GLY A 275 5.01 17.02 3.24
N SER A 276 5.55 16.35 4.27
CA SER A 276 6.42 16.98 5.27
C SER A 276 7.69 17.57 4.67
N MET A 277 8.33 16.85 3.74
CA MET A 277 9.53 17.33 3.06
C MET A 277 9.24 18.47 2.08
N GLY A 278 8.10 18.42 1.38
CA GLY A 278 7.64 19.51 0.52
C GLY A 278 7.40 20.80 1.31
N MET A 279 6.71 20.70 2.46
CA MET A 279 6.52 21.81 3.39
C MET A 279 7.85 22.35 3.91
N ALA A 280 8.74 21.48 4.39
CA ALA A 280 10.07 21.86 4.88
C ALA A 280 10.91 22.63 3.84
N ALA A 281 10.77 22.28 2.56
CA ALA A 281 11.55 22.90 1.49
C ALA A 281 10.94 24.20 0.95
N LEU A 282 9.62 24.39 1.06
CA LEU A 282 8.93 25.57 0.54
C LEU A 282 8.62 26.61 1.63
N SER A 283 8.45 26.23 2.89
CA SER A 283 8.24 27.14 4.01
C SER A 283 9.51 27.93 4.36
N THR A 284 9.37 28.94 5.22
CA THR A 284 10.47 29.80 5.69
C THR A 284 10.41 30.00 7.20
N GLY A 285 11.55 30.29 7.83
CA GLY A 285 11.63 30.56 9.27
C GLY A 285 11.20 29.37 10.12
N SER A 286 10.51 29.65 11.24
CA SER A 286 10.10 28.64 12.23
C SER A 286 9.13 27.59 11.67
N GLU A 287 8.40 27.89 10.61
CA GLU A 287 7.55 26.91 9.96
C GLU A 287 8.37 25.86 9.19
N ALA A 288 9.43 26.28 8.49
CA ALA A 288 10.35 25.35 7.83
C ALA A 288 11.00 24.42 8.86
N GLU A 289 11.46 24.97 9.98
CA GLU A 289 12.06 24.20 11.09
C GLU A 289 11.09 23.18 11.67
N ARG A 290 9.81 23.56 11.86
CA ARG A 290 8.76 22.65 12.34
C ARG A 290 8.54 21.47 11.40
N TRP A 291 8.44 21.73 10.10
CA TRP A 291 8.24 20.69 9.10
C TRP A 291 9.48 19.82 8.88
N GLN A 292 10.68 20.40 9.01
CA GLN A 292 11.93 19.63 9.03
C GLN A 292 11.97 18.68 10.23
N ALA A 293 11.58 19.15 11.42
CA ALA A 293 11.48 18.32 12.62
C ALA A 293 10.46 17.19 12.44
N HIS A 294 9.30 17.48 11.83
CA HIS A 294 8.28 16.46 11.56
C HIS A 294 8.76 15.42 10.53
N ALA A 295 9.36 15.84 9.42
CA ALA A 295 9.95 14.92 8.44
C ALA A 295 11.04 14.04 9.09
N ARG A 296 11.85 14.61 9.99
CA ARG A 296 12.88 13.90 10.75
C ARG A 296 12.26 12.88 11.71
N GLU A 297 11.15 13.19 12.37
CA GLU A 297 10.38 12.24 13.19
C GLU A 297 9.90 11.06 12.34
N LEU A 298 9.25 11.31 11.20
CA LEU A 298 8.77 10.25 10.31
C LEU A 298 9.90 9.33 9.82
N GLN A 299 11.06 9.90 9.46
CA GLN A 299 12.24 9.13 9.07
C GLN A 299 12.83 8.34 10.23
N TRP A 300 12.76 8.87 11.46
CA TRP A 300 13.14 8.15 12.67
C TRP A 300 12.21 6.98 12.95
N LEU A 301 10.89 7.14 12.80
CA LEU A 301 9.93 6.04 12.94
C LEU A 301 10.28 4.89 11.99
N ARG A 302 10.53 5.23 10.71
CA ARG A 302 11.01 4.29 9.69
C ARG A 302 12.32 3.60 10.08
N HIS A 303 13.30 4.36 10.55
CA HIS A 303 14.62 3.84 10.94
C HIS A 303 14.52 2.86 12.11
N GLN A 304 13.75 3.21 13.15
CA GLN A 304 13.57 2.35 14.32
C GLN A 304 12.79 1.09 13.97
N PHE A 305 11.75 1.21 13.14
CA PHE A 305 10.98 0.07 12.67
C PHE A 305 11.86 -1.02 12.03
N GLN A 306 12.82 -0.61 11.19
CA GLN A 306 13.75 -1.54 10.52
C GLN A 306 14.72 -2.23 11.49
N ARG A 307 14.90 -1.69 12.69
CA ARG A 307 15.81 -2.21 13.73
C ARG A 307 15.12 -3.00 14.82
N LEU A 308 13.79 -3.01 14.84
CA LEU A 308 13.04 -3.81 15.78
C LEU A 308 13.13 -5.29 15.42
N THR A 309 13.68 -6.07 16.34
CA THR A 309 13.50 -7.53 16.33
C THR A 309 12.08 -7.83 16.77
N ARG A 310 11.34 -8.51 15.91
CA ARG A 310 9.95 -8.93 16.17
C ARG A 310 9.83 -10.41 15.89
N THR A 311 8.97 -11.06 16.66
CA THR A 311 8.46 -12.37 16.28
C THR A 311 7.58 -12.25 15.04
N GLU A 312 7.43 -13.34 14.30
CA GLU A 312 6.55 -13.38 13.13
C GLU A 312 5.09 -13.04 13.49
N ALA A 313 4.61 -13.53 14.63
CA ALA A 313 3.27 -13.23 15.14
C ALA A 313 3.07 -11.74 15.43
N GLU A 314 4.07 -11.06 16.01
CA GLU A 314 4.03 -9.61 16.20
C GLU A 314 4.05 -8.87 14.85
N ALA A 315 4.87 -9.32 13.90
CA ALA A 315 4.92 -8.70 12.57
C ALA A 315 3.59 -8.83 11.82
N VAL A 316 2.91 -9.98 11.89
CA VAL A 316 1.57 -10.15 11.34
C VAL A 316 0.59 -9.23 12.04
N SER A 317 0.53 -9.23 13.38
CA SER A 317 -0.36 -8.35 14.13
C SER A 317 -0.18 -6.86 13.79
N ASP A 318 1.05 -6.41 13.57
CA ASP A 318 1.32 -5.04 13.14
C ASP A 318 0.82 -4.75 11.71
N LEU A 319 0.93 -5.73 10.80
CA LEU A 319 0.40 -5.62 9.44
C LEU A 319 -1.13 -5.51 9.44
N GLU A 320 -1.80 -6.31 10.28
CA GLU A 320 -3.26 -6.25 10.49
C GLU A 320 -3.69 -4.84 10.90
N LEU A 321 -3.01 -4.27 11.91
CA LEU A 321 -3.27 -2.92 12.37
C LEU A 321 -2.98 -1.88 11.27
N THR A 322 -1.94 -2.10 10.46
CA THR A 322 -1.56 -1.19 9.35
C THR A 322 -2.68 -1.08 8.33
N LEU A 323 -3.32 -2.20 7.99
CA LEU A 323 -4.46 -2.22 7.06
C LEU A 323 -5.64 -1.38 7.56
N VAL A 324 -5.89 -1.37 8.87
CA VAL A 324 -7.07 -0.71 9.45
C VAL A 324 -6.80 0.76 9.82
N GLN A 325 -5.61 1.06 10.34
CA GLN A 325 -5.26 2.34 10.96
C GLN A 325 -4.31 3.19 10.11
N GLY A 326 -3.62 2.61 9.13
CA GLY A 326 -2.56 3.26 8.37
C GLY A 326 -1.16 3.01 8.93
N GLU A 327 -0.13 3.22 8.11
CA GLU A 327 1.26 2.91 8.49
C GLU A 327 1.78 3.78 9.64
N VAL A 328 1.59 5.10 9.60
CA VAL A 328 2.25 6.00 10.56
C VAL A 328 1.71 5.83 11.99
N PRO A 329 0.38 5.78 12.24
CA PRO A 329 -0.15 5.57 13.59
C PRO A 329 0.30 4.23 14.19
N VAL A 330 0.36 3.17 13.37
CA VAL A 330 0.79 1.85 13.80
C VAL A 330 2.27 1.84 14.16
N LEU A 331 3.12 2.51 13.36
CA LEU A 331 4.54 2.64 13.70
C LEU A 331 4.74 3.39 15.03
N ARG A 332 3.99 4.47 15.29
CA ARG A 332 4.05 5.15 16.58
C ARG A 332 3.60 4.24 17.73
N ALA A 333 2.49 3.53 17.57
CA ALA A 333 2.00 2.60 18.57
C ALA A 333 2.99 1.46 18.84
N LEU A 334 3.56 0.88 17.79
CA LEU A 334 4.58 -0.17 17.87
C LEU A 334 5.81 0.28 18.64
N LEU A 335 6.44 1.39 18.24
CA LEU A 335 7.63 1.90 18.93
C LEU A 335 7.34 2.19 20.41
N LYS A 336 6.17 2.77 20.72
CA LYS A 336 5.74 3.02 22.09
C LYS A 336 5.61 1.71 22.90
N ARG A 337 5.04 0.64 22.33
CA ARG A 337 4.95 -0.68 23.00
C ARG A 337 6.32 -1.30 23.28
N HIS A 338 7.32 -1.04 22.43
CA HIS A 338 8.70 -1.50 22.64
C HIS A 338 9.56 -0.53 23.47
N GLY A 339 8.98 0.53 24.05
CA GLY A 339 9.72 1.50 24.85
C GLY A 339 10.73 2.33 24.04
N VAL A 340 10.58 2.39 22.71
CA VAL A 340 11.43 3.20 21.83
C VAL A 340 10.87 4.61 21.76
N SER A 341 11.75 5.61 21.94
CA SER A 341 11.38 7.02 21.80
C SER A 341 10.81 7.30 20.40
N LEU A 342 9.69 8.02 20.33
CA LEU A 342 9.12 8.49 19.07
C LEU A 342 9.89 9.68 18.49
N ALA A 343 10.58 10.44 19.34
CA ALA A 343 11.41 11.55 18.92
C ALA A 343 12.85 11.09 18.62
N PRO A 344 13.44 11.51 17.50
CA PRO A 344 14.85 11.28 17.24
C PRO A 344 15.77 12.03 18.22
N PRO A 345 16.84 11.41 18.73
CA PRO A 345 17.88 12.09 19.52
C PRO A 345 18.43 13.31 18.78
N ALA A 346 18.77 14.42 19.44
CA ALA A 346 19.13 15.69 18.76
C ALA A 346 20.29 15.58 17.75
N ASP A 347 21.22 14.66 17.98
CA ASP A 347 22.39 14.38 17.13
C ASP A 347 22.11 13.38 15.99
N TRP A 348 20.96 12.70 16.01
CA TRP A 348 20.59 11.75 14.96
C TRP A 348 20.29 12.45 13.62
N GLN A 349 20.80 11.90 12.53
CA GLN A 349 20.47 12.35 11.18
C GLN A 349 20.02 11.16 10.32
N PRO A 350 19.08 11.37 9.39
CA PRO A 350 18.65 10.34 8.46
C PRO A 350 19.80 9.82 7.59
N GLU A 351 19.77 8.53 7.26
CA GLU A 351 20.77 7.95 6.36
C GLU A 351 20.73 8.61 4.97
N GLY A 352 21.88 9.12 4.52
CA GLY A 352 22.02 9.87 3.26
C GLY A 352 21.81 11.38 3.39
N ALA A 353 21.64 11.92 4.61
CA ALA A 353 21.66 13.36 4.89
C ALA A 353 23.08 13.95 5.07
N ARG A 354 24.15 13.20 4.73
CA ARG A 354 25.51 13.77 4.74
C ARG A 354 25.66 14.77 3.56
N PRO A 355 26.28 15.93 3.80
CA PRO A 355 26.40 17.01 2.80
C PRO A 355 27.07 16.59 1.49
#